data_AF-A0A1H0NWU7-F1
#
_entry.id   AF-A0A1H0NWU7-F1
#
_cell.length_a   1.000
_cell.length_b   1.000
_cell.length_c   1.000
_cell.angle_alpha   90.00
_cell.angle_beta   90.00
_cell.angle_gamma   90.00
#
_symmetry.space_group_name_H-M   'P 1'
#
loop_
_entity.id
_entity.type
_entity.pdbx_description
1 polymer ?
#
loop_
_entity_poly.entity_id
_entity_poly.type
_entity_poly.pdbx_seq_one_letter_code
_entity_poly.pdbx_strand_id
1 'polypeptide(L)'
;MELEKKIPKQHWPLISVIIASMIGVIVLFSVNEVAQLGSPAPERPTANPQTNPPSASDKGEHSGSLEPPQPNTEPHPGPSSASVATDIPYIVFNSKAAISDTLTDKWGNDDRKNTNAFTLNDTSTFNTYVFRPKLDFSTMDVVANTTSSTNDNTLTTWQDTRMTDTSGYRGIRVNFATDRQYMVNDNKIIFTSDPGNVSYGYCYVSIPPRHQAGVIESPSILRLEFDEDPQKHVMILKTELLSHEAFTKDINWLAEVSKSGSAFVFIHGFNVGFDDAAKRTAQMAYDLNFDGVPIFYSWPSQDSATPFAYAADERNIELSEDKIKDFLVDILSDTKFSNVFVVGHSMGTRGLSKAIGAIAEEKPALIGKLKAIILAAPDIDADLFKQKIAPRLLNTGKSVTLYASSNDKALSLSQTAHRYPRAGDSGAGLVILKGMDTIDASNVDTSFLGHTYYGDVRSIIDDMHYIIQESLPADKRAGLSPTGFEPNKYWRFKP
;
A
#
# COMPACT_ATOMS: atom_id res chain seq x y z
N MET A 1 26.73 -5.27 -32.59
CA MET A 1 27.46 -6.50 -32.96
C MET A 1 28.00 -7.29 -31.77
N GLU A 2 28.32 -6.68 -30.61
CA GLU A 2 28.70 -7.44 -29.39
C GLU A 2 27.51 -7.97 -28.54
N LEU A 3 26.32 -7.37 -28.65
CA LEU A 3 25.12 -7.76 -27.89
C LEU A 3 24.53 -9.12 -28.30
N GLU A 4 24.72 -9.55 -29.55
CA GLU A 4 24.18 -10.81 -30.08
C GLU A 4 24.77 -12.06 -29.42
N LYS A 5 25.93 -11.96 -28.76
CA LYS A 5 26.57 -13.12 -28.12
C LYS A 5 26.14 -13.35 -26.67
N LYS A 6 25.39 -12.43 -26.05
CA LYS A 6 25.00 -12.50 -24.62
C LYS A 6 23.49 -12.64 -24.38
N ILE A 7 22.65 -12.48 -25.41
CA ILE A 7 21.19 -12.43 -25.26
C ILE A 7 20.57 -13.67 -25.93
N PRO A 8 19.88 -14.55 -25.17
CA PRO A 8 19.18 -15.70 -25.74
C PRO A 8 18.14 -15.26 -26.80
N LYS A 9 18.03 -16.03 -27.89
CA LYS A 9 17.19 -15.69 -29.06
C LYS A 9 15.73 -15.36 -28.72
N GLN A 10 15.19 -15.94 -27.64
CA GLN A 10 13.81 -15.74 -27.19
C GLN A 10 13.49 -14.31 -26.70
N HIS A 11 14.49 -13.51 -26.33
CA HIS A 11 14.26 -12.14 -25.81
C HIS A 11 14.33 -11.05 -26.90
N TRP A 12 14.74 -11.38 -28.13
CA TRP A 12 14.86 -10.43 -29.24
C TRP A 12 13.56 -9.75 -29.69
N PRO A 13 12.38 -10.42 -29.69
CA PRO A 13 11.12 -9.76 -30.02
C PRO A 13 10.79 -8.61 -29.05
N LEU A 14 10.99 -8.82 -27.74
CA LEU A 14 10.73 -7.82 -26.70
C LEU A 14 11.73 -6.64 -26.80
N ILE A 15 13.01 -6.94 -27.04
CA ILE A 15 14.06 -5.92 -27.23
C ILE A 15 13.78 -5.07 -28.47
N SER A 16 13.29 -5.69 -29.55
CA SER A 16 12.95 -4.98 -30.79
C SER A 16 11.80 -3.99 -30.59
N VAL A 17 10.80 -4.37 -29.78
CA VAL A 17 9.69 -3.48 -29.40
C VAL A 17 10.21 -2.30 -28.58
N ILE A 18 11.08 -2.54 -27.58
CA ILE A 18 11.66 -1.48 -26.74
C ILE A 18 12.51 -0.51 -27.56
N ILE A 19 13.35 -1.01 -28.47
CA ILE A 19 14.18 -0.17 -29.36
C ILE A 19 13.29 0.69 -30.26
N ALA A 20 12.22 0.11 -30.83
CA ALA A 20 11.26 0.85 -31.63
C ALA A 20 10.52 1.94 -30.81
N SER A 21 10.15 1.64 -29.56
CA SER A 21 9.54 2.60 -28.64
C SER A 21 10.50 3.74 -28.26
N MET A 22 11.77 3.43 -28.00
CA MET A 22 12.78 4.46 -27.69
C MET A 22 13.05 5.38 -28.88
N ILE A 23 13.11 4.84 -30.10
CA ILE A 23 13.25 5.64 -31.33
C ILE A 23 12.00 6.51 -31.56
N GLY A 24 10.80 5.98 -31.32
CA GLY A 24 9.54 6.74 -31.41
C GLY A 24 9.49 7.91 -30.42
N VAL A 25 9.96 7.72 -29.19
CA VAL A 25 10.07 8.78 -28.17
C VAL A 25 11.06 9.86 -28.60
N ILE A 26 12.23 9.49 -29.15
CA ILE A 26 13.23 10.46 -29.63
C ILE A 26 12.67 11.32 -30.78
N VAL A 27 11.92 10.73 -31.71
CA VAL A 27 11.28 11.47 -32.82
C VAL A 27 10.20 12.44 -32.31
N LEU A 28 9.43 12.05 -31.30
CA LEU A 28 8.42 12.93 -30.67
C LEU A 28 9.04 14.13 -29.94
N PHE A 29 10.19 13.96 -29.28
CA PHE A 29 10.90 15.06 -28.61
C PHE A 29 11.48 16.07 -29.62
N SER A 30 12.06 15.60 -30.74
CA SER A 30 12.61 16.51 -31.77
C SER A 30 11.56 17.32 -32.52
N VAL A 31 10.33 16.79 -32.70
CA VAL A 31 9.24 17.55 -33.36
C VAL A 31 8.68 18.65 -32.44
N ASN A 32 8.70 18.44 -31.12
CA ASN A 32 8.19 19.42 -30.15
C ASN A 32 9.16 20.60 -29.93
N GLU A 33 10.48 20.39 -30.04
CA GLU A 33 11.48 21.46 -29.95
C GLU A 33 11.43 22.43 -31.14
N VAL A 34 11.10 21.94 -32.34
CA VAL A 34 11.00 22.79 -33.55
C VAL A 34 9.72 23.64 -33.54
N ALA A 35 8.66 23.20 -32.86
CA ALA A 35 7.40 23.92 -32.77
C ALA A 35 7.45 25.14 -31.81
N GLN A 36 8.46 25.27 -30.94
CA GLN A 36 8.58 26.38 -29.98
C GLN A 36 9.36 27.61 -30.50
N LEU A 37 9.90 27.59 -31.73
CA LEU A 37 10.76 28.66 -32.25
C LEU A 37 10.13 29.57 -33.31
N GLY A 38 8.80 29.58 -33.47
CA GLY A 38 8.16 30.48 -34.43
C GLY A 38 6.75 30.92 -34.06
N SER A 39 6.61 32.10 -33.48
CA SER A 39 5.33 32.84 -33.47
C SER A 39 5.58 34.35 -33.39
N PRO A 40 5.08 35.16 -34.33
CA PRO A 40 4.97 36.61 -34.15
C PRO A 40 3.64 36.98 -33.45
N ALA A 41 3.64 38.18 -32.85
CA ALA A 41 2.68 38.74 -31.90
C ALA A 41 1.24 39.01 -32.43
N PRO A 42 0.24 39.30 -31.55
CA PRO A 42 -1.18 39.28 -31.90
C PRO A 42 -1.76 40.67 -32.23
N GLU A 43 -2.69 40.72 -33.19
CA GLU A 43 -3.64 41.83 -33.39
C GLU A 43 -5.06 41.43 -32.96
N ARG A 44 -5.84 42.42 -32.51
CA ARG A 44 -7.20 42.32 -31.92
C ARG A 44 -8.19 43.14 -32.79
N PRO A 45 -9.52 43.09 -32.56
CA PRO A 45 -10.51 42.27 -33.28
C PRO A 45 -11.53 43.10 -34.09
N THR A 46 -12.27 42.46 -35.01
CA THR A 46 -13.52 43.01 -35.58
C THR A 46 -14.64 41.96 -35.62
N ALA A 47 -15.87 42.48 -35.61
CA ALA A 47 -17.11 41.85 -35.15
C ALA A 47 -17.89 41.04 -36.22
N ASN A 48 -18.66 40.04 -35.73
CA ASN A 48 -20.02 39.52 -36.07
C ASN A 48 -20.67 39.77 -37.47
N PRO A 49 -21.72 39.01 -37.95
CA PRO A 49 -22.66 38.16 -37.20
C PRO A 49 -23.24 36.87 -37.87
N GLN A 50 -23.95 36.06 -37.05
CA GLN A 50 -25.15 35.24 -37.28
C GLN A 50 -25.33 34.37 -38.56
N THR A 51 -25.67 33.09 -38.36
CA THR A 51 -26.98 32.49 -38.77
C THR A 51 -27.09 31.00 -38.36
N ASN A 52 -28.30 30.58 -38.02
CA ASN A 52 -28.83 29.22 -37.79
C ASN A 52 -30.30 29.25 -38.32
N PRO A 53 -31.05 28.14 -38.47
CA PRO A 53 -30.84 26.81 -39.11
C PRO A 53 -31.97 26.59 -40.19
N PRO A 54 -32.46 25.38 -40.64
CA PRO A 54 -33.17 24.37 -39.80
C PRO A 54 -33.17 22.86 -40.27
N SER A 55 -33.57 21.98 -39.32
CA SER A 55 -34.44 20.76 -39.38
C SER A 55 -34.31 19.62 -40.43
N ALA A 56 -34.31 18.36 -39.96
CA ALA A 56 -35.41 17.35 -40.09
C ALA A 56 -34.96 15.88 -40.38
N SER A 57 -35.39 14.97 -39.47
CA SER A 57 -35.92 13.59 -39.63
C SER A 57 -35.55 12.69 -40.84
N ASP A 58 -35.19 11.41 -40.63
CA ASP A 58 -36.12 10.24 -40.49
C ASP A 58 -35.47 8.87 -40.85
N LYS A 59 -35.98 7.80 -40.19
CA LYS A 59 -36.02 6.35 -40.51
C LYS A 59 -34.79 5.41 -40.46
N GLY A 60 -35.02 4.24 -39.83
CA GLY A 60 -34.52 2.95 -40.33
C GLY A 60 -34.27 1.87 -39.28
N GLU A 61 -35.26 0.99 -39.04
CA GLU A 61 -35.20 -0.23 -38.22
C GLU A 61 -34.23 -1.30 -38.76
N HIS A 62 -33.64 -2.12 -37.87
CA HIS A 62 -33.80 -3.59 -37.96
C HIS A 62 -33.30 -4.33 -36.71
N SER A 63 -34.16 -5.22 -36.21
CA SER A 63 -33.98 -6.18 -35.12
C SER A 63 -33.30 -7.47 -35.59
N GLY A 64 -32.62 -8.16 -34.67
CA GLY A 64 -32.07 -9.50 -34.88
C GLY A 64 -31.46 -10.07 -33.60
N SER A 65 -32.30 -10.74 -32.81
CA SER A 65 -31.93 -11.48 -31.59
C SER A 65 -31.28 -12.83 -31.92
N LEU A 66 -30.18 -13.18 -31.25
CA LEU A 66 -29.74 -14.57 -31.05
C LEU A 66 -29.08 -14.71 -29.65
N GLU A 67 -29.60 -15.66 -28.88
CA GLU A 67 -29.22 -16.06 -27.51
C GLU A 67 -28.03 -17.06 -27.49
N PRO A 68 -27.46 -17.38 -26.30
CA PRO A 68 -26.05 -17.72 -26.09
C PRO A 68 -25.75 -19.23 -26.01
N PRO A 69 -24.47 -19.65 -26.01
CA PRO A 69 -24.10 -21.01 -25.64
C PRO A 69 -23.54 -21.12 -24.19
N GLN A 70 -23.94 -22.19 -23.52
CA GLN A 70 -23.39 -22.79 -22.28
C GLN A 70 -23.33 -24.33 -22.52
N PRO A 71 -22.67 -25.15 -21.68
CA PRO A 71 -21.22 -25.29 -21.48
C PRO A 71 -20.72 -26.73 -21.76
N ASN A 72 -19.39 -26.91 -21.72
CA ASN A 72 -18.66 -28.17 -21.98
C ASN A 72 -18.83 -29.23 -20.87
N THR A 73 -18.75 -30.51 -21.27
CA THR A 73 -18.68 -31.71 -20.43
C THR A 73 -17.24 -32.25 -20.26
N GLU A 74 -16.82 -32.36 -18.99
CA GLU A 74 -16.03 -33.43 -18.31
C GLU A 74 -14.58 -33.84 -18.71
N PRO A 75 -13.80 -34.43 -17.74
CA PRO A 75 -12.35 -34.21 -17.55
C PRO A 75 -11.47 -35.45 -17.74
N HIS A 76 -10.14 -35.29 -17.79
CA HIS A 76 -9.16 -36.35 -17.54
C HIS A 76 -7.77 -35.83 -17.06
N PRO A 77 -6.93 -36.67 -16.42
CA PRO A 77 -6.11 -36.34 -15.24
C PRO A 77 -4.67 -35.90 -15.57
N GLY A 78 -4.02 -35.22 -14.60
CA GLY A 78 -2.64 -34.74 -14.68
C GLY A 78 -1.55 -35.81 -14.55
N PRO A 79 -0.28 -35.38 -14.48
CA PRO A 79 0.57 -35.87 -13.38
C PRO A 79 1.47 -34.81 -12.70
N SER A 80 1.55 -34.97 -11.37
CA SER A 80 2.71 -34.89 -10.47
C SER A 80 3.62 -33.66 -10.41
N SER A 81 3.38 -32.85 -9.37
CA SER A 81 4.28 -32.53 -8.24
C SER A 81 5.80 -32.38 -8.46
N ALA A 82 6.30 -31.17 -8.16
CA ALA A 82 7.55 -30.98 -7.45
C ALA A 82 7.33 -29.93 -6.35
N SER A 83 7.51 -30.34 -5.09
CA SER A 83 7.30 -29.54 -3.88
C SER A 83 8.50 -28.68 -3.55
N VAL A 84 8.30 -27.38 -3.33
CA VAL A 84 9.26 -26.51 -2.64
C VAL A 84 8.67 -26.20 -1.26
N ALA A 85 9.44 -26.52 -0.23
CA ALA A 85 9.06 -26.40 1.17
C ALA A 85 8.77 -24.93 1.55
N THR A 86 7.62 -24.70 2.17
CA THR A 86 7.23 -23.42 2.78
C THR A 86 7.21 -23.60 4.29
N ASP A 87 8.18 -23.03 4.99
CA ASP A 87 8.11 -22.90 6.45
C ASP A 87 7.12 -21.78 6.80
N ILE A 88 6.19 -22.04 7.72
CA ILE A 88 5.14 -21.13 8.21
C ILE A 88 5.20 -21.17 9.76
N PRO A 89 5.03 -20.05 10.48
CA PRO A 89 5.16 -20.00 11.94
C PRO A 89 4.11 -20.86 12.66
N TYR A 90 4.44 -21.31 13.87
CA TYR A 90 3.72 -22.33 14.62
C TYR A 90 3.42 -21.93 16.07
N ILE A 91 2.40 -22.53 16.69
CA ILE A 91 2.03 -22.29 18.10
C ILE A 91 2.51 -23.46 18.98
N VAL A 92 3.17 -23.15 20.10
CA VAL A 92 3.77 -24.10 21.05
C VAL A 92 2.95 -24.19 22.34
N PHE A 93 2.58 -25.41 22.74
CA PHE A 93 1.99 -25.69 24.07
C PHE A 93 2.91 -26.60 24.91
N ASN A 94 3.01 -26.29 26.21
CA ASN A 94 3.94 -26.95 27.14
C ASN A 94 3.32 -28.09 27.95
N SER A 95 2.01 -28.37 27.82
CA SER A 95 1.38 -29.55 28.43
C SER A 95 0.01 -29.89 27.82
N LYS A 96 -0.42 -31.15 28.00
CA LYS A 96 -1.73 -31.65 27.55
C LYS A 96 -2.91 -30.98 28.29
N ALA A 97 -2.70 -30.54 29.54
CA ALA A 97 -3.71 -29.83 30.32
C ALA A 97 -3.96 -28.42 29.77
N ALA A 98 -2.90 -27.70 29.37
CA ALA A 98 -3.01 -26.37 28.78
C ALA A 98 -3.81 -26.36 27.45
N ILE A 99 -3.77 -27.46 26.70
CA ILE A 99 -4.57 -27.64 25.48
C ILE A 99 -6.06 -27.77 25.83
N SER A 100 -6.39 -28.62 26.81
CA SER A 100 -7.77 -28.86 27.24
C SER A 100 -8.42 -27.61 27.84
N ASP A 101 -7.71 -26.89 28.71
CA ASP A 101 -8.25 -25.70 29.39
C ASP A 101 -8.46 -24.54 28.40
N THR A 102 -7.52 -24.31 27.48
CA THR A 102 -7.63 -23.24 26.46
C THR A 102 -8.77 -23.49 25.47
N LEU A 103 -8.98 -24.74 25.05
CA LEU A 103 -10.08 -25.12 24.15
C LEU A 103 -11.44 -25.05 24.86
N THR A 104 -11.49 -25.38 26.15
CA THR A 104 -12.74 -25.32 26.94
C THR A 104 -13.14 -23.87 27.25
N ASP A 105 -12.18 -22.98 27.54
CA ASP A 105 -12.44 -21.56 27.83
C ASP A 105 -12.76 -20.73 26.57
N LYS A 106 -12.19 -21.06 25.40
CA LYS A 106 -12.36 -20.24 24.17
C LYS A 106 -13.48 -20.68 23.23
N TRP A 107 -13.86 -21.96 23.20
CA TRP A 107 -14.84 -22.48 22.22
C TRP A 107 -16.10 -23.14 22.80
N GLY A 108 -16.21 -23.26 24.13
CA GLY A 108 -17.45 -23.69 24.78
C GLY A 108 -17.74 -25.19 24.71
N ASN A 109 -18.68 -25.67 25.52
CA ASN A 109 -18.90 -27.09 25.80
C ASN A 109 -19.56 -27.92 24.68
N ASP A 110 -20.07 -27.30 23.61
CA ASP A 110 -20.89 -28.00 22.61
C ASP A 110 -20.07 -28.79 21.57
N ASP A 111 -18.79 -28.45 21.39
CA ASP A 111 -17.90 -29.15 20.45
C ASP A 111 -17.38 -30.51 20.97
N ARG A 112 -17.75 -30.91 22.19
CA ARG A 112 -17.40 -32.23 22.77
C ARG A 112 -17.96 -33.42 22.00
N LYS A 113 -18.92 -33.23 21.08
CA LYS A 113 -19.48 -34.33 20.28
C LYS A 113 -18.60 -34.73 19.09
N ASN A 114 -17.60 -33.93 18.71
CA ASN A 114 -16.65 -34.24 17.64
C ASN A 114 -15.29 -34.77 18.15
N THR A 115 -15.12 -35.02 19.45
CA THR A 115 -13.80 -35.29 20.06
C THR A 115 -13.33 -36.75 20.03
N ASN A 116 -13.91 -37.63 19.19
CA ASN A 116 -13.41 -39.00 19.06
C ASN A 116 -12.14 -39.16 18.20
N ALA A 117 -11.48 -38.06 17.81
CA ALA A 117 -10.33 -38.09 16.91
C ALA A 117 -8.94 -38.02 17.58
N PHE A 118 -8.82 -38.08 18.91
CA PHE A 118 -7.52 -37.94 19.58
C PHE A 118 -7.13 -39.18 20.38
N THR A 119 -6.31 -40.05 19.79
CA THR A 119 -5.55 -41.07 20.53
C THR A 119 -4.07 -40.67 20.55
N LEU A 120 -3.58 -40.26 21.73
CA LEU A 120 -2.17 -39.99 21.98
C LEU A 120 -1.58 -41.20 22.72
N ASN A 121 -0.81 -42.02 22.01
CA ASN A 121 -0.03 -43.12 22.59
C ASN A 121 1.44 -42.70 22.65
N ASP A 122 1.90 -42.15 23.77
CA ASP A 122 3.25 -42.43 24.28
C ASP A 122 3.38 -42.03 25.75
N THR A 123 4.03 -42.89 26.53
CA THR A 123 4.35 -42.75 27.94
C THR A 123 5.85 -42.57 28.11
N SER A 124 6.40 -41.40 27.77
CA SER A 124 7.61 -40.88 28.42
C SER A 124 7.99 -39.47 27.94
N THR A 125 8.26 -38.61 28.93
CA THR A 125 8.93 -37.29 28.85
C THR A 125 8.25 -36.16 28.07
N PHE A 126 8.41 -34.94 28.62
CA PHE A 126 7.67 -33.71 28.28
C PHE A 126 7.77 -33.35 26.79
N ASN A 127 6.66 -33.49 26.07
CA ASN A 127 6.55 -33.12 24.67
C ASN A 127 5.87 -31.75 24.51
N THR A 128 6.50 -30.88 23.72
CA THR A 128 5.93 -29.65 23.17
C THR A 128 5.02 -29.98 21.98
N TYR A 129 3.78 -29.48 22.01
CA TYR A 129 2.83 -29.68 20.90
C TYR A 129 2.81 -28.46 19.99
N VAL A 130 2.98 -28.71 18.69
CA VAL A 130 3.07 -27.67 17.66
C VAL A 130 1.89 -27.80 16.71
N PHE A 131 1.00 -26.80 16.68
CA PHE A 131 -0.17 -26.79 15.79
C PHE A 131 0.10 -25.95 14.53
N ARG A 132 -0.24 -26.54 13.37
CA ARG A 132 -0.30 -25.86 12.07
C ARG A 132 -1.76 -25.74 11.64
N PRO A 133 -2.31 -24.54 11.39
CA PRO A 133 -3.56 -24.44 10.65
C PRO A 133 -3.30 -24.83 9.19
N LYS A 134 -3.99 -25.87 8.70
CA LYS A 134 -3.99 -26.25 7.29
C LYS A 134 -4.92 -25.29 6.54
N LEU A 135 -4.53 -24.92 5.32
CA LEU A 135 -5.25 -23.98 4.43
C LEU A 135 -6.54 -24.56 3.78
N ASP A 136 -7.09 -25.62 4.37
CA ASP A 136 -8.40 -26.19 4.04
C ASP A 136 -8.97 -26.79 5.34
N PHE A 137 -10.21 -26.46 5.66
CA PHE A 137 -10.92 -26.81 6.90
C PHE A 137 -11.29 -28.32 7.00
N SER A 138 -10.50 -29.24 6.44
CA SER A 138 -10.90 -30.65 6.34
C SER A 138 -10.07 -31.67 7.13
N THR A 139 -8.85 -31.40 7.61
CA THR A 139 -8.15 -32.27 8.60
C THR A 139 -6.87 -31.61 9.16
N MET A 140 -6.64 -31.71 10.47
CA MET A 140 -5.39 -31.28 11.15
C MET A 140 -4.38 -32.43 11.22
N ASP A 141 -3.16 -32.22 10.72
CA ASP A 141 -2.03 -33.15 10.95
C ASP A 141 -1.11 -32.60 12.05
N VAL A 142 -0.81 -33.44 13.04
CA VAL A 142 0.17 -33.17 14.10
C VAL A 142 1.57 -33.47 13.55
N VAL A 143 2.43 -32.46 13.48
CA VAL A 143 3.85 -32.64 13.13
C VAL A 143 4.65 -32.71 14.43
N ALA A 144 5.21 -33.88 14.73
CA ALA A 144 5.98 -34.13 15.94
C ALA A 144 7.50 -34.03 15.71
N ASN A 145 8.18 -33.62 16.80
CA ASN A 145 9.58 -33.76 17.17
C ASN A 145 10.63 -32.77 16.64
N THR A 146 11.01 -31.86 17.55
CA THR A 146 12.41 -31.44 17.71
C THR A 146 12.79 -31.55 19.20
N THR A 147 13.65 -32.52 19.50
CA THR A 147 14.32 -32.66 20.79
C THR A 147 15.45 -31.62 20.88
N SER A 148 15.25 -30.56 21.66
CA SER A 148 16.36 -29.71 22.11
C SER A 148 16.44 -29.74 23.63
N SER A 149 17.53 -30.29 24.13
CA SER A 149 17.82 -30.49 25.54
C SER A 149 18.53 -29.26 26.12
N THR A 150 17.80 -28.19 26.40
CA THR A 150 18.27 -27.13 27.29
C THR A 150 17.06 -26.54 28.03
N ASN A 151 17.07 -26.69 29.35
CA ASN A 151 16.04 -26.17 30.26
C ASN A 151 16.04 -24.64 30.28
N ASP A 152 15.35 -24.01 29.33
CA ASP A 152 15.02 -22.59 29.41
C ASP A 152 13.51 -22.38 29.23
N ASN A 153 12.81 -22.19 30.35
CA ASN A 153 11.35 -22.09 30.42
C ASN A 153 10.83 -20.68 30.05
N THR A 154 11.47 -20.00 29.10
CA THR A 154 11.05 -18.67 28.62
C THR A 154 10.96 -18.63 27.11
N LEU A 155 9.85 -19.14 26.56
CA LEU A 155 9.47 -18.89 25.17
C LEU A 155 8.02 -18.40 25.11
N THR A 156 7.81 -17.18 25.62
CA THR A 156 6.66 -16.30 25.31
C THR A 156 7.06 -15.18 24.34
N THR A 157 8.16 -15.36 23.62
CA THR A 157 8.60 -14.44 22.58
C THR A 157 7.80 -14.71 21.31
N TRP A 158 6.94 -13.76 20.96
CA TRP A 158 6.85 -13.25 19.60
C TRP A 158 7.92 -13.81 18.66
N GLN A 159 7.56 -14.81 17.86
CA GLN A 159 8.22 -14.97 16.57
C GLN A 159 7.59 -13.93 15.68
N ASP A 160 8.23 -12.77 15.72
CA ASP A 160 8.26 -11.80 14.66
C ASP A 160 7.78 -12.38 13.32
N THR A 161 6.65 -11.91 12.80
CA THR A 161 6.14 -12.33 11.49
C THR A 161 7.08 -11.95 10.35
N ARG A 162 8.21 -11.27 10.66
CA ARG A 162 9.44 -11.20 9.88
C ARG A 162 10.07 -12.59 9.74
N MET A 163 9.59 -13.37 8.77
CA MET A 163 10.22 -14.62 8.36
C MET A 163 11.71 -14.38 8.03
N THR A 164 12.61 -14.79 8.92
CA THR A 164 14.05 -15.02 8.70
C THR A 164 14.38 -16.26 9.51
N ASP A 165 14.94 -17.35 8.96
CA ASP A 165 16.40 -17.54 9.07
C ASP A 165 16.98 -18.64 8.14
N THR A 166 16.33 -18.98 7.02
CA THR A 166 16.90 -19.97 6.06
C THR A 166 16.88 -19.55 4.59
N SER A 167 16.07 -18.54 4.24
CA SER A 167 15.81 -18.14 2.85
C SER A 167 16.66 -16.97 2.33
N GLY A 168 17.42 -16.31 3.20
CA GLY A 168 18.32 -15.20 2.84
C GLY A 168 17.64 -13.85 2.60
N TYR A 169 16.39 -13.68 3.02
CA TYR A 169 15.63 -12.43 2.99
C TYR A 169 14.67 -12.36 4.18
N ARG A 170 14.11 -11.18 4.46
CA ARG A 170 13.10 -11.00 5.51
C ARG A 170 11.71 -10.85 4.92
N GLY A 171 10.75 -11.70 5.33
CA GLY A 171 9.36 -11.59 4.88
C GLY A 171 8.52 -10.67 5.77
N ILE A 172 8.02 -9.54 5.28
CA ILE A 172 7.10 -8.64 5.98
C ILE A 172 5.66 -8.96 5.57
N ARG A 173 4.80 -9.22 6.54
CA ARG A 173 3.35 -9.32 6.30
C ARG A 173 2.74 -7.93 6.28
N VAL A 174 2.03 -7.58 5.22
CA VAL A 174 1.22 -6.36 5.09
C VAL A 174 -0.23 -6.71 4.85
N ASN A 175 -1.14 -6.12 5.62
CA ASN A 175 -2.58 -6.37 5.48
C ASN A 175 -3.20 -5.31 4.57
N PHE A 176 -4.30 -5.64 3.89
CA PHE A 176 -4.89 -4.70 2.95
C PHE A 176 -6.42 -4.72 2.92
N ALA A 177 -6.95 -3.57 2.52
CA ALA A 177 -8.24 -3.45 1.87
C ALA A 177 -8.03 -2.81 0.49
N THR A 178 -8.84 -3.20 -0.50
CA THR A 178 -8.75 -2.64 -1.84
C THR A 178 -10.11 -2.67 -2.53
N ASP A 179 -10.45 -1.62 -3.26
CA ASP A 179 -11.61 -1.58 -4.14
C ASP A 179 -11.22 -1.69 -5.62
N ARG A 180 -10.11 -2.37 -5.90
CA ARG A 180 -9.74 -2.84 -7.23
C ARG A 180 -10.49 -4.11 -7.56
N GLN A 181 -10.84 -4.29 -8.82
CA GLN A 181 -11.19 -5.61 -9.33
C GLN A 181 -9.94 -6.51 -9.29
N TYR A 182 -10.17 -7.81 -9.19
CA TYR A 182 -9.10 -8.78 -9.31
C TYR A 182 -9.51 -9.91 -10.23
N MET A 183 -8.50 -10.56 -10.80
CA MET A 183 -8.63 -11.80 -11.55
C MET A 183 -7.75 -12.86 -10.90
N VAL A 184 -8.15 -14.11 -11.06
CA VAL A 184 -7.33 -15.26 -10.65
C VAL A 184 -6.76 -15.89 -11.91
N ASN A 185 -5.44 -15.87 -12.05
CA ASN A 185 -4.71 -16.47 -13.16
C ASN A 185 -3.62 -17.39 -12.63
N ASP A 186 -3.59 -18.66 -13.05
CA ASP A 186 -2.64 -19.67 -12.57
C ASP A 186 -2.49 -19.72 -11.04
N ASN A 187 -3.62 -19.69 -10.31
CA ASN A 187 -3.70 -19.61 -8.85
C ASN A 187 -3.03 -18.37 -8.21
N LYS A 188 -2.73 -17.33 -9.00
CA LYS A 188 -2.28 -16.02 -8.52
C LYS A 188 -3.40 -15.00 -8.62
N ILE A 189 -3.50 -14.15 -7.61
CA ILE A 189 -4.46 -13.06 -7.53
C ILE A 189 -3.79 -11.82 -8.12
N ILE A 190 -4.40 -11.26 -9.16
CA ILE A 190 -3.90 -10.06 -9.85
C ILE A 190 -4.97 -8.98 -9.72
N PHE A 191 -4.65 -7.91 -9.00
CA PHE A 191 -5.52 -6.74 -8.90
C PHE A 191 -5.32 -5.82 -10.10
N THR A 192 -6.42 -5.34 -10.69
CA THR A 192 -6.39 -4.45 -11.85
C THR A 192 -6.48 -2.98 -11.43
N SER A 193 -6.49 -2.09 -12.42
CA SER A 193 -6.74 -0.65 -12.22
C SER A 193 -8.24 -0.30 -12.34
N ASP A 194 -9.11 -1.30 -12.42
CA ASP A 194 -10.55 -1.09 -12.56
C ASP A 194 -11.22 -1.06 -11.18
N PRO A 195 -12.20 -0.15 -10.97
CA PRO A 195 -12.97 -0.12 -9.73
C PRO A 195 -13.84 -1.37 -9.54
N GLY A 196 -13.85 -1.90 -8.31
CA GLY A 196 -14.61 -3.07 -7.90
C GLY A 196 -15.20 -2.93 -6.49
N ASN A 197 -15.65 -4.07 -5.96
CA ASN A 197 -16.08 -4.20 -4.56
C ASN A 197 -14.86 -4.23 -3.63
N VAL A 198 -15.04 -3.78 -2.39
CA VAL A 198 -13.96 -3.85 -1.39
C VAL A 198 -13.62 -5.31 -1.10
N SER A 199 -12.35 -5.64 -1.22
CA SER A 199 -11.75 -6.93 -0.93
C SER A 199 -10.69 -6.76 0.16
N TYR A 200 -10.54 -7.77 1.01
CA TYR A 200 -9.62 -7.76 2.15
C TYR A 200 -8.61 -8.89 2.03
N GLY A 201 -7.46 -8.75 2.68
CA GLY A 201 -6.45 -9.79 2.67
C GLY A 201 -5.11 -9.38 3.25
N TYR A 202 -4.09 -10.15 2.90
CA TYR A 202 -2.70 -9.82 3.22
C TYR A 202 -1.75 -10.24 2.11
N CYS A 203 -0.59 -9.58 2.07
CA CYS A 203 0.55 -9.97 1.26
C CYS A 203 1.75 -10.29 2.16
N TYR A 204 2.55 -11.27 1.78
CA TYR A 204 3.92 -11.43 2.28
C TYR A 204 4.87 -10.82 1.28
N VAL A 205 5.70 -9.87 1.72
CA VAL A 205 6.65 -9.14 0.89
C VAL A 205 8.06 -9.40 1.39
N SER A 206 8.99 -9.70 0.50
CA SER A 206 10.41 -9.85 0.85
C SER A 206 11.09 -8.49 1.03
N ILE A 207 12.03 -8.42 1.95
CA ILE A 207 13.01 -7.36 2.10
C ILE A 207 14.40 -8.01 1.98
N PRO A 208 15.22 -7.62 1.01
CA PRO A 208 16.51 -8.24 0.79
C PRO A 208 17.51 -7.89 1.92
N PRO A 209 18.53 -8.73 2.17
CA PRO A 209 19.48 -8.53 3.27
C PRO A 209 20.36 -7.28 3.09
N ARG A 210 20.50 -6.78 1.86
CA ARG A 210 21.23 -5.53 1.55
C ARG A 210 20.28 -4.36 1.27
N HIS A 211 19.09 -4.37 1.87
CA HIS A 211 18.11 -3.32 1.71
C HIS A 211 18.65 -1.96 2.16
N GLN A 212 18.30 -0.92 1.41
CA GLN A 212 18.58 0.47 1.76
C GLN A 212 17.29 1.21 2.10
N ALA A 213 17.33 1.96 3.20
CA ALA A 213 16.16 2.66 3.69
C ALA A 213 15.58 3.61 2.62
N GLY A 214 14.26 3.52 2.41
CA GLY A 214 13.50 4.30 1.42
C GLY A 214 13.48 3.70 0.01
N VAL A 215 14.30 2.68 -0.28
CA VAL A 215 14.43 2.10 -1.62
C VAL A 215 13.50 0.90 -1.77
N ILE A 216 12.87 0.73 -2.94
CA ILE A 216 12.24 -0.54 -3.32
C ILE A 216 13.16 -1.18 -4.35
N GLU A 217 13.95 -2.16 -3.94
CA GLU A 217 14.83 -2.86 -4.87
C GLU A 217 14.01 -3.69 -5.86
N SER A 218 14.24 -3.47 -7.15
CA SER A 218 13.57 -4.19 -8.23
C SER A 218 14.56 -4.62 -9.32
N PRO A 219 14.20 -5.62 -10.14
CA PRO A 219 14.99 -6.00 -11.29
C PRO A 219 15.25 -4.81 -12.20
N SER A 220 16.48 -4.70 -12.70
CA SER A 220 16.86 -3.63 -13.61
C SER A 220 17.45 -4.18 -14.90
N ILE A 221 16.87 -3.77 -16.03
CA ILE A 221 17.40 -4.08 -17.37
C ILE A 221 18.83 -3.55 -17.52
N LEU A 222 19.15 -2.39 -16.91
CA LEU A 222 20.51 -1.84 -16.90
C LEU A 222 21.50 -2.74 -16.15
N ARG A 223 21.02 -3.49 -15.15
CA ARG A 223 21.79 -4.51 -14.42
C ARG A 223 21.67 -5.91 -15.05
N LEU A 224 20.95 -6.03 -16.17
CA LEU A 224 20.63 -7.30 -16.84
C LEU A 224 19.88 -8.30 -15.93
N GLU A 225 19.05 -7.78 -15.03
CA GLU A 225 18.17 -8.56 -14.15
C GLU A 225 16.75 -8.57 -14.74
N PHE A 226 16.25 -9.75 -15.08
CA PHE A 226 14.95 -9.92 -15.75
C PHE A 226 13.91 -10.64 -14.88
N ASP A 227 14.35 -11.35 -13.84
CA ASP A 227 13.50 -12.09 -12.91
C ASP A 227 13.57 -11.45 -11.52
N GLU A 228 12.45 -11.49 -10.79
CA GLU A 228 12.44 -11.10 -9.38
C GLU A 228 13.15 -12.18 -8.53
N ASP A 229 13.90 -11.72 -7.51
CA ASP A 229 14.71 -12.55 -6.62
C ASP A 229 14.56 -11.96 -5.22
N PRO A 230 13.98 -12.69 -4.25
CA PRO A 230 13.69 -12.12 -2.93
C PRO A 230 14.96 -11.82 -2.12
N GLN A 231 16.12 -12.37 -2.49
CA GLN A 231 17.41 -12.03 -1.87
C GLN A 231 18.01 -10.72 -2.42
N LYS A 232 17.42 -10.14 -3.47
CA LYS A 232 17.89 -8.90 -4.09
C LYS A 232 16.82 -7.83 -4.19
N HIS A 233 15.55 -8.22 -4.22
CA HIS A 233 14.43 -7.38 -4.57
C HIS A 233 13.36 -7.41 -3.49
N VAL A 234 12.64 -6.30 -3.37
CA VAL A 234 11.40 -6.20 -2.63
C VAL A 234 10.28 -6.68 -3.54
N MET A 235 9.80 -7.90 -3.30
CA MET A 235 8.78 -8.54 -4.13
C MET A 235 7.69 -9.21 -3.29
N ILE A 236 6.49 -9.32 -3.84
CA ILE A 236 5.39 -10.08 -3.22
C ILE A 236 5.67 -11.57 -3.40
N LEU A 237 5.73 -12.27 -2.28
CA LEU A 237 5.91 -13.72 -2.20
C LEU A 237 4.57 -14.45 -2.28
N LYS A 238 3.54 -13.86 -1.66
CA LYS A 238 2.21 -14.44 -1.56
C LYS A 238 1.16 -13.35 -1.35
N THR A 239 0.00 -13.54 -1.94
CA THR A 239 -1.21 -12.75 -1.71
C THR A 239 -2.34 -13.70 -1.31
N GLU A 240 -3.08 -13.35 -0.26
CA GLU A 240 -4.22 -14.13 0.20
C GLU A 240 -5.43 -13.22 0.42
N LEU A 241 -6.57 -13.61 -0.16
CA LEU A 241 -7.85 -12.94 0.06
C LEU A 241 -8.53 -13.51 1.29
N LEU A 242 -9.13 -12.62 2.08
CA LEU A 242 -9.91 -12.95 3.25
C LEU A 242 -11.33 -12.39 3.10
N SER A 243 -12.31 -13.08 3.67
CA SER A 243 -13.60 -12.44 3.93
C SER A 243 -13.42 -11.30 4.92
N HIS A 244 -14.36 -10.35 4.93
CA HIS A 244 -14.34 -9.25 5.90
C HIS A 244 -14.28 -9.75 7.35
N GLU A 245 -15.08 -10.77 7.71
CA GLU A 245 -15.05 -11.36 9.05
C GLU A 245 -13.70 -12.00 9.39
N ALA A 246 -13.10 -12.73 8.44
CA ALA A 246 -11.80 -13.36 8.64
C ALA A 246 -10.69 -12.31 8.77
N PHE A 247 -10.73 -11.25 7.97
CA PHE A 247 -9.83 -10.11 8.08
C PHE A 247 -9.94 -9.44 9.45
N THR A 248 -11.14 -9.12 9.91
CA THR A 248 -11.37 -8.50 11.22
C THR A 248 -10.87 -9.38 12.37
N LYS A 249 -11.09 -10.70 12.31
CA LYS A 249 -10.55 -11.65 13.29
C LYS A 249 -9.02 -11.68 13.28
N ASP A 250 -8.43 -11.71 12.09
CA ASP A 250 -6.98 -11.79 11.91
C ASP A 250 -6.26 -10.51 12.37
N ILE A 251 -6.73 -9.32 11.98
CA ILE A 251 -6.12 -8.05 12.42
C ILE A 251 -6.27 -7.84 13.94
N ASN A 252 -7.35 -8.35 14.54
CA ASN A 252 -7.53 -8.33 15.99
C ASN A 252 -6.52 -9.23 16.70
N TRP A 253 -6.31 -10.43 16.18
CA TRP A 253 -5.27 -11.32 16.69
C TRP A 253 -3.88 -10.69 16.51
N LEU A 254 -3.60 -10.07 15.35
CA LEU A 254 -2.34 -9.36 15.13
C LEU A 254 -2.17 -8.14 16.06
N ALA A 255 -3.25 -7.46 16.45
CA ALA A 255 -3.20 -6.36 17.40
C ALA A 255 -2.77 -6.84 18.80
N GLU A 256 -3.36 -7.93 19.30
CA GLU A 256 -3.00 -8.55 20.59
C GLU A 256 -1.60 -9.18 20.55
N VAL A 257 -1.36 -9.82 19.42
CA VAL A 257 -0.11 -10.15 18.79
C VAL A 257 0.96 -9.13 19.08
N SER A 258 0.71 -7.93 18.54
CA SER A 258 1.67 -6.87 18.29
C SER A 258 2.37 -6.38 19.56
N LYS A 259 3.69 -6.10 19.52
CA LYS A 259 4.45 -5.61 20.67
C LYS A 259 4.01 -4.19 21.02
N SER A 260 3.64 -3.42 20.00
CA SER A 260 3.13 -2.06 20.17
C SER A 260 1.61 -1.95 20.33
N GLY A 261 0.83 -3.01 20.06
CA GLY A 261 -0.63 -2.92 19.98
C GLY A 261 -1.13 -1.94 18.91
N SER A 262 -0.28 -1.55 17.95
CA SER A 262 -0.50 -0.40 17.07
C SER A 262 -0.60 -0.80 15.60
N ALA A 263 -1.26 0.02 14.80
CA ALA A 263 -1.29 -0.12 13.34
C ALA A 263 -0.92 1.19 12.66
N PHE A 264 -0.34 1.09 11.46
CA PHE A 264 -0.38 2.20 10.53
C PHE A 264 -1.16 1.81 9.28
N VAL A 265 -1.88 2.77 8.71
CA VAL A 265 -2.63 2.62 7.45
C VAL A 265 -2.02 3.54 6.40
N PHE A 266 -1.47 2.96 5.34
CA PHE A 266 -0.93 3.70 4.20
C PHE A 266 -1.94 3.76 3.04
N ILE A 267 -2.15 4.95 2.48
CA ILE A 267 -2.98 5.18 1.29
C ILE A 267 -2.08 5.76 0.19
N HIS A 268 -1.87 4.98 -0.87
CA HIS A 268 -0.96 5.33 -1.96
C HIS A 268 -1.47 6.50 -2.81
N GLY A 269 -0.58 7.04 -3.66
CA GLY A 269 -0.87 8.17 -4.55
C GLY A 269 -1.30 7.78 -5.96
N PHE A 270 -1.24 8.76 -6.86
CA PHE A 270 -1.43 8.64 -8.32
C PHE A 270 -0.36 7.73 -8.96
N ASN A 271 -0.69 7.04 -10.04
CA ASN A 271 0.22 6.15 -10.78
C ASN A 271 0.86 5.08 -9.88
N VAL A 272 0.04 4.35 -9.12
CA VAL A 272 0.52 3.26 -8.27
C VAL A 272 -0.37 2.04 -8.44
N GLY A 273 0.21 0.91 -8.82
CA GLY A 273 -0.45 -0.39 -8.82
C GLY A 273 -0.65 -0.99 -7.40
N PHE A 274 -1.41 -2.08 -7.31
CA PHE A 274 -1.59 -2.80 -6.04
C PHE A 274 -0.25 -3.30 -5.47
N ASP A 275 0.57 -3.91 -6.33
CA ASP A 275 1.83 -4.51 -5.92
C ASP A 275 2.81 -3.47 -5.36
N ASP A 276 2.89 -2.31 -5.99
CA ASP A 276 3.73 -1.20 -5.53
C ASP A 276 3.26 -0.64 -4.19
N ALA A 277 1.95 -0.55 -3.98
CA ALA A 277 1.40 -0.16 -2.67
C ALA A 277 1.77 -1.16 -1.58
N ALA A 278 1.69 -2.46 -1.85
CA ALA A 278 2.09 -3.51 -0.91
C ALA A 278 3.59 -3.47 -0.62
N LYS A 279 4.44 -3.39 -1.66
CA LYS A 279 5.90 -3.30 -1.56
C LYS A 279 6.32 -2.07 -0.76
N ARG A 280 5.72 -0.90 -1.03
CA ARG A 280 5.99 0.34 -0.31
C ARG A 280 5.60 0.24 1.17
N THR A 281 4.45 -0.35 1.46
CA THR A 281 3.99 -0.56 2.85
C THR A 281 4.95 -1.46 3.62
N ALA A 282 5.44 -2.53 2.99
CA ALA A 282 6.40 -3.44 3.60
C ALA A 282 7.76 -2.76 3.85
N GLN A 283 8.26 -1.99 2.88
CA GLN A 283 9.47 -1.18 3.04
C GLN A 283 9.32 -0.18 4.18
N MET A 284 8.22 0.58 4.24
CA MET A 284 7.96 1.50 5.34
C MET A 284 7.94 0.79 6.69
N ALA A 285 7.26 -0.36 6.79
CA ALA A 285 7.22 -1.13 8.03
C ALA A 285 8.61 -1.60 8.47
N TYR A 286 9.43 -2.06 7.52
CA TYR A 286 10.80 -2.49 7.80
C TYR A 286 11.69 -1.33 8.25
N ASP A 287 11.68 -0.22 7.51
CA ASP A 287 12.58 0.92 7.77
C ASP A 287 12.21 1.72 9.00
N LEU A 288 10.91 1.82 9.31
CA LEU A 288 10.45 2.38 10.58
C LEU A 288 10.77 1.48 11.78
N ASN A 289 11.24 0.26 11.54
CA ASN A 289 11.30 -0.83 12.51
C ASN A 289 9.96 -0.96 13.26
N PHE A 290 8.87 -1.01 12.49
CA PHE A 290 7.51 -0.97 13.02
C PHE A 290 7.16 -2.29 13.72
N ASP A 291 6.99 -2.21 15.04
CA ASP A 291 6.64 -3.35 15.90
C ASP A 291 5.11 -3.54 16.02
N GLY A 292 4.37 -3.05 15.02
CA GLY A 292 2.90 -3.06 14.92
C GLY A 292 2.41 -3.74 13.65
N VAL A 293 1.15 -3.53 13.30
CA VAL A 293 0.51 -4.13 12.12
C VAL A 293 0.51 -3.13 10.96
N PRO A 294 1.32 -3.35 9.91
CA PRO A 294 1.30 -2.50 8.72
C PRO A 294 0.10 -2.86 7.84
N ILE A 295 -0.66 -1.83 7.46
CA ILE A 295 -1.89 -1.96 6.68
C ILE A 295 -1.85 -0.97 5.52
N PHE A 296 -2.39 -1.32 4.37
CA PHE A 296 -2.60 -0.37 3.27
C PHE A 296 -3.99 -0.44 2.67
N TYR A 297 -4.45 0.70 2.16
CA TYR A 297 -5.62 0.78 1.30
C TYR A 297 -5.16 1.01 -0.14
N SER A 298 -5.56 0.12 -1.05
CA SER A 298 -5.25 0.23 -2.47
C SER A 298 -6.49 0.61 -3.27
N TRP A 299 -6.57 1.87 -3.71
CA TRP A 299 -7.64 2.38 -4.58
C TRP A 299 -7.26 2.19 -6.05
N PRO A 300 -8.20 2.13 -7.01
CA PRO A 300 -7.95 1.76 -8.40
C PRO A 300 -7.25 2.87 -9.22
N SER A 301 -6.02 3.23 -8.84
CA SER A 301 -5.16 4.05 -9.67
C SER A 301 -4.78 3.32 -10.95
N GLN A 302 -4.70 4.06 -12.06
CA GLN A 302 -4.42 3.60 -13.42
C GLN A 302 -3.02 3.05 -13.61
N ASP A 303 -2.10 3.24 -12.66
CA ASP A 303 -0.71 2.81 -12.79
C ASP A 303 -0.05 3.36 -14.07
N SER A 304 -0.43 4.60 -14.42
CA SER A 304 0.06 5.30 -15.60
C SER A 304 0.29 6.77 -15.31
N ALA A 305 1.47 7.28 -15.65
CA ALA A 305 1.88 8.68 -15.42
C ALA A 305 1.34 9.67 -16.47
N THR A 306 0.32 9.29 -17.25
CA THR A 306 -0.22 10.14 -18.33
C THR A 306 -1.26 11.15 -17.80
N PRO A 307 -1.46 12.31 -18.46
CA PRO A 307 -2.51 13.25 -18.08
C PRO A 307 -3.94 12.68 -18.13
N PHE A 308 -4.20 11.75 -19.05
CA PHE A 308 -5.50 11.05 -19.12
C PHE A 308 -5.69 10.12 -17.92
N ALA A 309 -4.65 9.35 -17.57
CA ALA A 309 -4.65 8.53 -16.36
C ALA A 309 -4.80 9.37 -15.09
N TYR A 310 -4.21 10.57 -15.05
CA TYR A 310 -4.38 11.50 -13.93
C TYR A 310 -5.85 11.89 -13.74
N ALA A 311 -6.55 12.30 -14.80
CA ALA A 311 -7.97 12.63 -14.72
C ALA A 311 -8.85 11.42 -14.32
N ALA A 312 -8.50 10.22 -14.80
CA ALA A 312 -9.16 8.99 -14.38
C ALA A 312 -8.91 8.69 -12.90
N ASP A 313 -7.68 8.88 -12.43
CA ASP A 313 -7.29 8.69 -11.03
C ASP A 313 -8.01 9.67 -10.10
N GLU A 314 -8.23 10.92 -10.51
CA GLU A 314 -9.01 11.89 -9.73
C GLU A 314 -10.44 11.42 -9.51
N ARG A 315 -11.08 10.88 -10.55
CA ARG A 315 -12.42 10.29 -10.44
C ARG A 315 -12.39 9.03 -9.58
N ASN A 316 -11.39 8.19 -9.74
CA ASN A 316 -11.30 6.91 -9.04
C ASN A 316 -11.09 7.12 -7.54
N ILE A 317 -10.19 8.02 -7.14
CA ILE A 317 -10.02 8.33 -5.71
C ILE A 317 -11.31 8.91 -5.13
N GLU A 318 -12.03 9.78 -5.85
CA GLU A 318 -13.33 10.32 -5.42
C GLU A 318 -14.36 9.20 -5.17
N LEU A 319 -14.44 8.21 -6.07
CA LEU A 319 -15.31 7.04 -5.90
C LEU A 319 -14.87 6.11 -4.77
N SER A 320 -13.60 6.12 -4.39
CA SER A 320 -13.06 5.33 -3.28
C SER A 320 -13.21 6.02 -1.92
N GLU A 321 -13.57 7.31 -1.83
CA GLU A 321 -13.60 8.07 -0.58
C GLU A 321 -14.49 7.44 0.50
N ASP A 322 -15.72 7.04 0.15
CA ASP A 322 -16.63 6.40 1.09
C ASP A 322 -16.14 5.00 1.51
N LYS A 323 -15.50 4.26 0.60
CA LYS A 323 -14.93 2.95 0.90
C LYS A 323 -13.71 3.04 1.80
N ILE A 324 -12.87 4.05 1.60
CA ILE A 324 -11.74 4.39 2.49
C ILE A 324 -12.27 4.76 3.87
N LYS A 325 -13.33 5.58 3.94
CA LYS A 325 -13.99 5.94 5.20
C LYS A 325 -14.51 4.71 5.93
N ASP A 326 -15.27 3.84 5.26
CA ASP A 326 -15.84 2.64 5.86
C ASP A 326 -14.73 1.69 6.36
N PHE A 327 -13.67 1.51 5.57
CA PHE A 327 -12.50 0.76 6.00
C PHE A 327 -11.82 1.36 7.24
N LEU A 328 -11.60 2.68 7.27
CA LEU A 328 -11.00 3.34 8.44
C LEU A 328 -11.92 3.27 9.66
N VAL A 329 -13.25 3.28 9.47
CA VAL A 329 -14.21 3.00 10.53
C VAL A 329 -14.00 1.59 11.07
N ASP A 330 -13.92 0.56 10.22
CA ASP A 330 -13.68 -0.82 10.65
C ASP A 330 -12.39 -0.94 11.47
N ILE A 331 -11.31 -0.29 11.01
CA ILE A 331 -10.03 -0.27 11.74
C ILE A 331 -10.17 0.45 13.09
N LEU A 332 -10.91 1.55 13.18
CA LEU A 332 -11.04 2.34 14.41
C LEU A 332 -12.10 1.80 15.39
N SER A 333 -13.15 1.14 14.92
CA SER A 333 -14.21 0.59 15.79
C SER A 333 -13.92 -0.85 16.20
N ASP A 334 -13.63 -1.72 15.23
CA ASP A 334 -13.80 -3.17 15.38
C ASP A 334 -12.47 -3.90 15.65
N THR A 335 -11.42 -3.14 15.95
CA THR A 335 -10.09 -3.68 16.25
C THR A 335 -9.62 -3.38 17.68
N LYS A 336 -8.73 -4.24 18.17
CA LYS A 336 -8.02 -4.11 19.45
C LYS A 336 -6.80 -3.18 19.38
N PHE A 337 -6.61 -2.44 18.28
CA PHE A 337 -5.51 -1.48 18.20
C PHE A 337 -5.65 -0.40 19.26
N SER A 338 -4.56 -0.14 19.97
CA SER A 338 -4.46 0.95 20.95
C SER A 338 -4.12 2.29 20.27
N ASN A 339 -3.34 2.23 19.18
CA ASN A 339 -2.90 3.38 18.41
C ASN A 339 -3.03 3.10 16.92
N VAL A 340 -3.63 4.02 16.17
CA VAL A 340 -3.68 3.99 14.70
C VAL A 340 -3.02 5.24 14.15
N PHE A 341 -2.06 5.05 13.25
CA PHE A 341 -1.40 6.11 12.49
C PHE A 341 -1.88 6.03 11.05
N VAL A 342 -2.14 7.16 10.41
CA VAL A 342 -2.57 7.17 9.00
C VAL A 342 -1.62 7.99 8.16
N VAL A 343 -1.23 7.44 7.02
CA VAL A 343 -0.28 8.05 6.08
C VAL A 343 -0.92 8.08 4.70
N GLY A 344 -1.10 9.27 4.15
CA GLY A 344 -1.57 9.47 2.78
C GLY A 344 -0.46 10.06 1.94
N HIS A 345 -0.29 9.58 0.71
CA HIS A 345 0.66 10.13 -0.24
C HIS A 345 -0.02 10.73 -1.47
N SER A 346 0.43 11.92 -1.90
CA SER A 346 -0.01 12.57 -3.14
C SER A 346 -1.53 12.59 -3.26
N MET A 347 -2.10 12.08 -4.35
CA MET A 347 -3.54 12.05 -4.59
C MET A 347 -4.33 11.22 -3.55
N GLY A 348 -3.71 10.22 -2.92
CA GLY A 348 -4.32 9.45 -1.82
C GLY A 348 -4.63 10.28 -0.58
N THR A 349 -3.97 11.44 -0.41
CA THR A 349 -4.30 12.39 0.66
C THR A 349 -5.70 12.97 0.53
N ARG A 350 -6.27 13.03 -0.68
CA ARG A 350 -7.67 13.45 -0.91
C ARG A 350 -8.63 12.50 -0.19
N GLY A 351 -8.52 11.21 -0.49
CA GLY A 351 -9.31 10.15 0.14
C GLY A 351 -9.11 10.09 1.65
N LEU A 352 -7.85 10.08 2.11
CA LEU A 352 -7.54 10.03 3.53
C LEU A 352 -8.15 11.22 4.30
N SER A 353 -7.91 12.43 3.82
CA SER A 353 -8.31 13.64 4.55
C SER A 353 -9.82 13.80 4.58
N LYS A 354 -10.52 13.45 3.50
CA LYS A 354 -11.99 13.46 3.48
C LYS A 354 -12.58 12.41 4.41
N ALA A 355 -12.03 11.19 4.40
CA ALA A 355 -12.47 10.11 5.27
C ALA A 355 -12.30 10.45 6.76
N ILE A 356 -11.10 10.90 7.17
CA ILE A 356 -10.86 11.29 8.57
C ILE A 356 -11.74 12.47 8.98
N GLY A 357 -11.91 13.47 8.10
CA GLY A 357 -12.81 14.60 8.35
C GLY A 357 -14.25 14.15 8.58
N ALA A 358 -14.76 13.24 7.74
CA ALA A 358 -16.10 12.68 7.89
C ALA A 358 -16.24 11.85 9.18
N ILE A 359 -15.26 10.99 9.50
CA ILE A 359 -15.27 10.19 10.74
C ILE A 359 -15.27 11.10 11.97
N ALA A 360 -14.50 12.18 11.96
CA ALA A 360 -14.45 13.13 13.06
C ALA A 360 -15.79 13.85 13.29
N GLU A 361 -16.52 14.14 12.22
CA GLU A 361 -17.84 14.78 12.27
C GLU A 361 -18.96 13.78 12.65
N GLU A 362 -18.97 12.61 12.01
CA GLU A 362 -20.07 11.63 12.12
C GLU A 362 -19.89 10.64 13.29
N LYS A 363 -18.63 10.29 13.61
CA LYS A 363 -18.27 9.26 14.60
C LYS A 363 -17.12 9.71 15.51
N PRO A 364 -17.22 10.86 16.20
CA PRO A 364 -16.11 11.45 16.98
C PRO A 364 -15.53 10.52 18.05
N ALA A 365 -16.32 9.58 18.59
CA ALA A 365 -15.86 8.59 19.55
C ALA A 365 -14.74 7.68 19.00
N LEU A 366 -14.70 7.44 17.69
CA LEU A 366 -13.69 6.58 17.04
C LEU A 366 -12.33 7.25 16.89
N ILE A 367 -12.29 8.59 16.88
CA ILE A 367 -11.06 9.38 16.77
C ILE A 367 -10.12 9.14 17.96
N GLY A 368 -10.63 8.63 19.09
CA GLY A 368 -9.83 8.28 20.27
C GLY A 368 -8.58 7.45 19.96
N LYS A 369 -8.69 6.45 19.07
CA LYS A 369 -7.59 5.54 18.69
C LYS A 369 -6.60 6.14 17.69
N LEU A 370 -7.00 7.16 16.94
CA LEU A 370 -6.11 7.85 15.99
C LEU A 370 -5.03 8.62 16.75
N LYS A 371 -3.76 8.48 16.36
CA LYS A 371 -2.62 9.17 17.00
C LYS A 371 -2.02 10.27 16.13
N ALA A 372 -1.78 9.97 14.86
CA ALA A 372 -1.25 10.95 13.92
C ALA A 372 -1.84 10.77 12.52
N ILE A 373 -1.95 11.90 11.83
CA ILE A 373 -2.33 12.03 10.43
C ILE A 373 -1.12 12.60 9.70
N ILE A 374 -0.57 11.84 8.76
CA ILE A 374 0.63 12.20 8.01
C ILE A 374 0.23 12.36 6.54
N LEU A 375 0.42 13.57 6.02
CA LEU A 375 0.14 13.93 4.62
C LEU A 375 1.46 14.18 3.90
N ALA A 376 1.83 13.28 3.00
CA ALA A 376 3.05 13.41 2.22
C ALA A 376 2.73 13.93 0.81
N ALA A 377 3.32 15.09 0.48
CA ALA A 377 3.13 15.81 -0.78
C ALA A 377 1.64 15.92 -1.19
N PRO A 378 0.73 16.41 -0.31
CA PRO A 378 -0.70 16.34 -0.56
C PRO A 378 -1.10 17.04 -1.86
N ASP A 379 -1.63 16.24 -2.78
CA ASP A 379 -2.25 16.75 -4.00
C ASP A 379 -3.69 17.17 -3.71
N ILE A 380 -3.84 18.29 -3.01
CA ILE A 380 -5.12 18.94 -2.68
C ILE A 380 -4.95 20.42 -2.99
N ASP A 381 -5.97 21.09 -3.54
CA ASP A 381 -5.92 22.54 -3.74
C ASP A 381 -5.60 23.25 -2.41
N ALA A 382 -4.61 24.15 -2.40
CA ALA A 382 -4.11 24.74 -1.16
C ALA A 382 -5.18 25.54 -0.42
N ASP A 383 -6.05 26.27 -1.13
CA ASP A 383 -7.12 27.06 -0.54
C ASP A 383 -8.26 26.17 -0.04
N LEU A 384 -8.63 25.15 -0.81
CA LEU A 384 -9.55 24.11 -0.36
C LEU A 384 -9.03 23.42 0.92
N PHE A 385 -7.75 23.07 0.94
CA PHE A 385 -7.12 22.44 2.09
C PHE A 385 -7.21 23.32 3.33
N LYS A 386 -6.74 24.58 3.23
CA LYS A 386 -6.77 25.55 4.34
C LYS A 386 -8.18 25.84 4.84
N GLN A 387 -9.16 25.98 3.94
CA GLN A 387 -10.49 26.45 4.29
C GLN A 387 -11.45 25.33 4.72
N LYS A 388 -11.29 24.12 4.18
CA LYS A 388 -12.29 23.04 4.32
C LYS A 388 -11.75 21.77 4.96
N ILE A 389 -10.49 21.43 4.74
CA ILE A 389 -9.95 20.13 5.16
C ILE A 389 -9.14 20.25 6.44
N ALA A 390 -8.12 21.11 6.46
CA ALA A 390 -7.25 21.27 7.62
C ALA A 390 -8.01 21.58 8.92
N PRO A 391 -9.05 22.46 8.96
CA PRO A 391 -9.80 22.68 10.19
C PRO A 391 -10.44 21.41 10.76
N ARG A 392 -10.93 20.50 9.88
CA ARG A 392 -11.52 19.23 10.29
C ARG A 392 -10.48 18.28 10.86
N LEU A 393 -9.32 18.19 10.20
CA LEU A 393 -8.21 17.36 10.68
C LEU A 393 -7.68 17.88 12.02
N LEU A 394 -7.52 19.19 12.17
CA LEU A 394 -7.03 19.81 13.41
C LEU A 394 -8.04 19.69 14.56
N ASN A 395 -9.34 19.74 14.27
CA ASN A 395 -10.39 19.53 15.27
C ASN A 395 -10.41 18.11 15.86
N THR A 396 -9.72 17.14 15.25
CA THR A 396 -9.52 15.80 15.85
C THR A 396 -8.66 15.86 17.12
N GLY A 397 -7.90 16.93 17.33
CA GLY A 397 -6.92 17.07 18.41
C GLY A 397 -5.74 16.12 18.28
N LYS A 398 -5.53 15.51 17.10
CA LYS A 398 -4.42 14.58 16.82
C LYS A 398 -3.26 15.30 16.15
N SER A 399 -2.09 14.69 16.18
CA SER A 399 -0.93 15.22 15.46
C SER A 399 -1.21 15.21 13.96
N VAL A 400 -1.02 16.35 13.29
CA VAL A 400 -1.13 16.47 11.83
C VAL A 400 0.22 16.95 11.32
N THR A 401 0.88 16.15 10.49
CA THR A 401 2.14 16.50 9.82
C THR A 401 1.93 16.56 8.31
N LEU A 402 2.38 17.63 7.67
CA LEU A 402 2.37 17.82 6.23
C LEU A 402 3.81 17.94 5.72
N TYR A 403 4.22 17.03 4.84
CA TYR A 403 5.48 17.15 4.10
C TYR A 403 5.20 17.78 2.73
N ALA A 404 5.78 18.96 2.47
CA ALA A 404 5.67 19.66 1.21
C ALA A 404 6.96 19.52 0.39
N SER A 405 6.87 19.34 -0.92
CA SER A 405 8.05 19.26 -1.80
C SER A 405 7.74 19.76 -3.20
N SER A 406 8.55 20.69 -3.70
CA SER A 406 8.42 21.24 -5.05
C SER A 406 9.02 20.34 -6.15
N ASN A 407 9.78 19.31 -5.79
CA ASN A 407 10.47 18.45 -6.77
C ASN A 407 9.65 17.22 -7.18
N ASP A 408 8.41 17.11 -6.70
CA ASP A 408 7.55 15.96 -6.96
C ASP A 408 6.99 15.99 -8.41
N LYS A 409 7.34 14.98 -9.20
CA LYS A 409 6.85 14.82 -10.59
C LYS A 409 5.32 14.68 -10.64
N ALA A 410 4.70 14.10 -9.62
CA ALA A 410 3.25 13.99 -9.53
C ALA A 410 2.59 15.36 -9.27
N LEU A 411 3.22 16.22 -8.47
CA LEU A 411 2.76 17.61 -8.31
C LEU A 411 2.95 18.43 -9.58
N SER A 412 4.02 18.21 -10.34
CA SER A 412 4.20 18.84 -11.66
C SER A 412 3.08 18.44 -12.65
N LEU A 413 2.69 17.17 -12.68
CA LEU A 413 1.53 16.71 -13.45
C LEU A 413 0.22 17.32 -12.95
N SER A 414 0.02 17.38 -11.62
CA SER A 414 -1.11 18.09 -11.02
C SER A 414 -1.15 19.55 -11.44
N GLN A 415 -0.04 20.28 -11.40
CA GLN A 415 0.03 21.70 -11.79
C GLN A 415 -0.18 21.90 -13.29
N THR A 416 0.14 20.90 -14.11
CA THR A 416 -0.18 20.91 -15.55
C THR A 416 -1.68 20.72 -15.77
N ALA A 417 -2.32 19.84 -14.99
CA ALA A 417 -3.77 19.61 -15.04
C ALA A 417 -4.58 20.75 -14.38
N HIS A 418 -4.05 21.34 -13.31
CA HIS A 418 -4.71 22.31 -12.42
C HIS A 418 -3.88 23.58 -12.30
N ARG A 419 -4.50 24.75 -12.51
CA ARG A 419 -3.81 26.05 -12.51
C ARG A 419 -3.54 26.65 -11.12
N TYR A 420 -3.82 25.91 -10.05
CA TYR A 420 -3.81 26.43 -8.68
C TYR A 420 -2.76 25.72 -7.81
N PRO A 421 -2.15 26.43 -6.82
CA PRO A 421 -1.20 25.83 -5.90
C PRO A 421 -1.80 24.65 -5.13
N ARG A 422 -0.97 23.63 -4.89
CA ARG A 422 -1.32 22.44 -4.11
C ARG A 422 -0.84 22.59 -2.68
N ALA A 423 -1.50 21.92 -1.74
CA ALA A 423 -1.13 21.90 -0.34
C ALA A 423 0.25 21.27 -0.10
N GLY A 424 0.68 20.39 -1.01
CA GLY A 424 2.01 19.80 -1.02
C GLY A 424 3.08 20.66 -1.71
N ASP A 425 2.73 21.80 -2.31
CA ASP A 425 3.71 22.70 -2.91
C ASP A 425 4.55 23.36 -1.81
N SER A 426 5.85 23.53 -2.07
CA SER A 426 6.76 24.22 -1.18
C SER A 426 7.06 25.66 -1.67
N GLY A 427 8.06 26.31 -1.05
CA GLY A 427 8.44 27.68 -1.41
C GLY A 427 7.32 28.67 -1.12
N ALA A 428 6.93 29.48 -2.11
CA ALA A 428 5.88 30.49 -1.96
C ALA A 428 4.47 29.89 -1.75
N GLY A 429 4.26 28.62 -2.14
CA GLY A 429 3.00 27.92 -1.99
C GLY A 429 2.83 27.18 -0.65
N LEU A 430 3.85 27.22 0.23
CA LEU A 430 3.90 26.40 1.44
C LEU A 430 2.71 26.69 2.37
N VAL A 431 1.93 25.65 2.68
CA VAL A 431 0.79 25.76 3.60
C VAL A 431 1.26 25.64 5.04
N ILE A 432 1.18 26.74 5.79
CA ILE A 432 1.52 26.80 7.22
C ILE A 432 0.25 27.12 8.00
N LEU A 433 -0.11 26.25 8.96
CA LEU A 433 -1.30 26.41 9.80
C LEU A 433 -0.97 26.07 11.25
N LYS A 434 -1.51 26.87 12.17
CA LYS A 434 -1.37 26.62 13.61
C LYS A 434 -1.97 25.25 13.98
N GLY A 435 -1.19 24.44 14.70
CA GLY A 435 -1.61 23.10 15.12
C GLY A 435 -1.24 21.99 14.12
N MET A 436 -0.66 22.35 12.98
CA MET A 436 -0.10 21.41 12.00
C MET A 436 1.41 21.58 11.92
N ASP A 437 2.14 20.47 11.88
CA ASP A 437 3.57 20.48 11.61
C ASP A 437 3.80 20.49 10.10
N THR A 438 4.11 21.66 9.54
CA THR A 438 4.52 21.78 8.13
C THR A 438 6.02 21.59 8.01
N ILE A 439 6.44 20.59 7.22
CA ILE A 439 7.83 20.27 6.92
C ILE A 439 8.06 20.56 5.43
N ASP A 440 8.90 21.54 5.13
CA ASP A 440 9.43 21.76 3.79
C ASP A 440 10.52 20.71 3.53
N ALA A 441 10.11 19.71 2.78
CA ALA A 441 10.89 18.59 2.33
C ALA A 441 11.51 18.86 0.95
N SER A 442 11.56 20.07 0.39
CA SER A 442 12.08 20.28 -0.99
C SER A 442 13.54 19.91 -1.21
N ASN A 443 14.33 19.90 -0.13
CA ASN A 443 15.72 19.43 -0.17
C ASN A 443 15.82 17.89 -0.12
N VAL A 444 14.68 17.20 -0.05
CA VAL A 444 14.57 15.75 -0.08
C VAL A 444 13.45 15.32 -1.05
N ASP A 445 13.70 14.34 -1.90
CA ASP A 445 12.66 13.69 -2.68
C ASP A 445 11.55 13.08 -1.80
N THR A 446 10.32 13.58 -1.97
CA THR A 446 9.09 13.03 -1.37
C THR A 446 8.43 12.00 -2.29
N SER A 447 8.94 11.79 -3.49
CA SER A 447 8.41 10.80 -4.42
C SER A 447 8.57 9.40 -3.83
N PHE A 448 7.50 8.86 -3.27
CA PHE A 448 7.42 7.45 -2.90
C PHE A 448 7.32 6.53 -4.13
N LEU A 449 7.40 7.09 -5.35
CA LEU A 449 7.37 6.38 -6.62
C LEU A 449 8.75 6.32 -7.24
N GLY A 450 9.12 5.11 -7.68
CA GLY A 450 10.47 4.73 -8.06
C GLY A 450 11.13 5.67 -9.08
N HIS A 451 12.44 5.85 -8.86
CA HIS A 451 13.43 6.54 -9.71
C HIS A 451 13.77 8.00 -9.39
N THR A 452 14.15 8.30 -8.15
CA THR A 452 15.12 9.38 -7.83
C THR A 452 15.84 9.13 -6.48
N TYR A 453 16.84 9.97 -6.16
CA TYR A 453 18.08 9.70 -5.43
C TYR A 453 17.98 9.01 -4.04
N TYR A 454 18.94 8.11 -3.80
CA TYR A 454 19.08 7.21 -2.65
C TYR A 454 19.14 7.84 -1.24
N GLY A 455 19.37 9.16 -1.14
CA GLY A 455 19.57 9.83 0.16
C GLY A 455 18.31 10.43 0.77
N ASP A 456 17.31 10.74 -0.05
CA ASP A 456 16.36 11.77 0.32
C ASP A 456 15.08 11.24 1.00
N VAL A 457 14.54 10.12 0.53
CA VAL A 457 13.36 9.45 1.13
C VAL A 457 13.66 9.00 2.56
N ARG A 458 14.92 8.70 2.89
CA ARG A 458 15.36 8.28 4.22
C ARG A 458 15.04 9.30 5.29
N SER A 459 15.27 10.59 5.03
CA SER A 459 15.00 11.66 6.01
C SER A 459 13.53 11.72 6.42
N ILE A 460 12.63 11.48 5.47
CA ILE A 460 11.18 11.44 5.74
C ILE A 460 10.82 10.21 6.55
N ILE A 461 11.37 9.03 6.22
CA ILE A 461 11.13 7.81 7.00
C ILE A 461 11.69 7.94 8.42
N ASP A 462 12.89 8.51 8.57
CA ASP A 462 13.50 8.78 9.87
C ASP A 462 12.66 9.77 10.70
N ASP A 463 12.06 10.79 10.08
CA ASP A 463 11.13 11.68 10.80
C ASP A 463 9.81 10.99 11.16
N MET A 464 9.25 10.19 10.24
CA MET A 464 8.07 9.36 10.50
C MET A 464 8.31 8.37 11.64
N HIS A 465 9.53 7.88 11.85
CA HIS A 465 9.89 7.06 13.00
C HIS A 465 9.57 7.81 14.30
N TYR A 466 9.99 9.06 14.45
CA TYR A 466 9.70 9.86 15.64
C TYR A 466 8.20 10.11 15.84
N ILE A 467 7.42 10.26 14.76
CA ILE A 467 5.96 10.41 14.85
C ILE A 467 5.31 9.10 15.32
N ILE A 468 5.67 7.98 14.71
CA ILE A 468 4.95 6.71 14.85
C ILE A 468 5.41 5.94 16.10
N GLN A 469 6.71 5.86 16.35
CA GLN A 469 7.28 5.08 17.45
C GLN A 469 7.30 5.87 18.75
N GLU A 470 7.59 7.17 18.67
CA GLU A 470 7.85 8.00 19.84
C GLU A 470 6.77 9.07 20.08
N SER A 471 5.86 9.30 19.12
CA SER A 471 4.81 10.33 19.21
C SER A 471 5.37 11.73 19.52
N LEU A 472 6.56 12.04 18.99
CA LEU A 472 7.22 13.32 19.26
C LEU A 472 6.60 14.47 18.45
N PRO A 473 6.44 15.66 19.04
CA PRO A 473 6.17 16.88 18.30
C PRO A 473 7.39 17.32 17.48
N ALA A 474 7.19 18.12 16.44
CA ALA A 474 8.26 18.52 15.52
C ALA A 474 9.51 19.13 16.16
N ASP A 475 9.38 19.88 17.25
CA ASP A 475 10.50 20.52 17.94
C ASP A 475 11.40 19.54 18.71
N LYS A 476 10.97 18.29 18.85
CA LYS A 476 11.71 17.20 19.48
C LYS A 476 12.24 16.16 18.49
N ARG A 477 11.81 16.20 17.22
CA ARG A 477 12.27 15.25 16.19
C ARG A 477 13.68 15.59 15.74
N ALA A 478 14.60 14.64 15.86
CA ALA A 478 15.96 14.85 15.39
C ALA A 478 15.97 14.96 13.86
N GLY A 479 16.86 15.80 13.32
CA GLY A 479 16.92 16.07 11.89
C GLY A 479 16.05 17.24 11.42
N LEU A 480 15.13 17.77 12.25
CA LEU A 480 14.37 18.99 11.90
C LEU A 480 15.00 20.25 12.48
N SER A 481 14.91 21.34 11.71
CA SER A 481 15.29 22.70 12.12
C SER A 481 14.11 23.66 11.90
N PRO A 482 13.77 24.50 12.88
CA PRO A 482 12.69 25.47 12.71
C PRO A 482 13.14 26.58 11.76
N THR A 483 12.24 26.99 10.87
CA THR A 483 12.43 28.12 9.96
C THR A 483 11.26 29.08 10.09
N GLY A 484 11.57 30.38 10.07
CA GLY A 484 10.58 31.44 10.30
C GLY A 484 10.20 31.63 11.77
N PHE A 485 9.13 32.38 11.99
CA PHE A 485 8.57 32.69 13.32
C PHE A 485 7.05 32.54 13.27
N GLU A 486 6.43 32.30 14.42
CA GLU A 486 4.97 32.26 14.53
C GLU A 486 4.33 33.55 13.95
N PRO A 487 3.22 33.44 13.20
CA PRO A 487 2.45 32.23 12.87
C PRO A 487 2.97 31.44 11.65
N ASN A 488 4.07 31.88 11.04
CA ASN A 488 4.64 31.30 9.81
C ASN A 488 5.84 30.39 10.12
N LYS A 489 5.85 29.73 11.28
CA LYS A 489 6.89 28.78 11.66
C LYS A 489 6.65 27.46 10.92
N TYR A 490 7.68 26.95 10.27
CA TYR A 490 7.70 25.64 9.63
C TYR A 490 9.03 24.93 9.91
N TRP A 491 9.18 23.70 9.44
CA TRP A 491 10.35 22.87 9.67
C TRP A 491 11.04 22.51 8.36
N ARG A 492 12.35 22.31 8.42
CA ARG A 492 13.15 21.79 7.31
C ARG A 492 14.09 20.70 7.82
N PHE A 493 14.39 19.73 6.96
CA PHE A 493 15.47 18.78 7.23
C PHE A 493 16.81 19.50 7.35
N LYS A 494 17.60 19.11 8.34
CA LYS A 494 18.99 19.54 8.49
C LYS A 494 19.81 18.99 7.32
N PRO A 495 20.71 19.78 6.73
CA PRO A 495 21.60 19.34 5.66
C PRO A 495 22.53 18.19 6.08
#